data_AF-A0A8T5UMH5-F1
#
_entry.id   AF-A0A8T5UMH5-F1
#
_cell.length_a   1.000
_cell.length_b   1.000
_cell.length_c   1.000
_cell.angle_alpha   90.00
_cell.angle_beta   90.00
_cell.angle_gamma   90.00
#
_symmetry.space_group_name_H-M   'P 1'
#
loop_
_entity.id
_entity.type
_entity.pdbx_description
1 polymer ?
#
loop_
_entity_poly.entity_id
_entity_poly.type
_entity_poly.pdbx_seq_one_letter_code
_entity_poly.pdbx_strand_id
1 'polypeptide(L)'
;MKKIIIDLQLYHFDLGYHLGNVFIFFMETFNAVPPSISWQNLFALLTGVYKFTNTIDPDQRIDLGGLEKTNYYLPIFSLLIWIIIAVLLLVLGIYKLKKREISI
;
A
#
# COMPACT_ATOMS: atom_id res chain seq x y z
N MET A 1 15.51 -8.07 -8.12
CA MET A 1 14.04 -7.98 -8.17
C MET A 1 13.50 -6.56 -8.07
N LYS A 2 13.79 -5.77 -7.00
CA LYS A 2 13.29 -4.37 -6.88
C LYS A 2 13.62 -3.46 -8.07
N LYS A 3 14.82 -3.60 -8.67
CA LYS A 3 15.21 -2.85 -9.86
C LYS A 3 14.23 -3.06 -11.02
N ILE A 4 13.83 -4.31 -11.28
CA ILE A 4 12.83 -4.66 -12.31
C ILE A 4 11.46 -4.04 -12.00
N ILE A 5 11.02 -4.02 -10.73
CA ILE A 5 9.72 -3.42 -10.35
C ILE A 5 9.68 -1.93 -10.64
N ILE A 6 10.79 -1.23 -10.34
CA ILE A 6 10.93 0.21 -10.60
C ILE A 6 11.09 0.47 -12.10
N ASP A 7 11.97 -0.27 -12.77
CA ASP A 7 12.30 -0.13 -14.19
C ASP A 7 11.09 -0.42 -15.09
N LEU A 8 10.28 -1.43 -14.74
CA LEU A 8 9.04 -1.80 -15.45
C LEU A 8 7.79 -1.13 -14.89
N GLN A 9 7.94 -0.26 -13.88
CA GLN A 9 6.84 0.46 -13.23
C GLN A 9 5.68 -0.43 -12.72
N LEU A 10 5.98 -1.68 -12.36
CA LEU A 10 4.98 -2.66 -11.93
C LEU A 10 4.24 -2.26 -10.65
N TYR A 11 4.84 -1.36 -9.86
CA TYR A 11 4.25 -0.80 -8.65
C TYR A 11 2.96 0.01 -8.91
N HIS A 12 2.67 0.41 -10.15
CA HIS A 12 1.39 1.05 -10.51
C HIS A 12 0.18 0.10 -10.45
N PHE A 13 0.41 -1.21 -10.54
CA PHE A 13 -0.65 -2.23 -10.56
C PHE A 13 -0.67 -3.07 -9.28
N ASP A 14 0.20 -2.78 -8.33
CA ASP A 14 0.29 -3.47 -7.06
C ASP A 14 -0.79 -2.95 -6.10
N LEU A 15 -1.97 -3.58 -6.13
CA LEU A 15 -3.08 -3.25 -5.23
C LEU A 15 -2.70 -3.44 -3.75
N GLY A 16 -1.80 -4.38 -3.46
CA GLY A 16 -1.28 -4.62 -2.10
C GLY A 16 -0.49 -3.41 -1.60
N TYR A 17 0.39 -2.87 -2.45
CA TYR A 17 1.11 -1.63 -2.17
C TYR A 17 0.16 -0.45 -1.96
N HIS A 18 -0.83 -0.26 -2.84
CA HIS A 18 -1.78 0.84 -2.66
C HIS A 18 -2.58 0.73 -1.35
N LEU A 19 -3.03 -0.48 -0.99
CA LEU A 19 -3.73 -0.71 0.26
C LEU A 19 -2.83 -0.45 1.48
N GLY A 20 -1.61 -1.00 1.46
CA GLY A 20 -0.61 -0.78 2.51
C GLY A 20 -0.27 0.69 2.68
N ASN A 21 -0.06 1.42 1.58
CA ASN A 21 0.26 2.85 1.60
C ASN A 21 -0.86 3.70 2.23
N VAL A 22 -2.12 3.41 1.92
CA VAL A 22 -3.29 4.07 2.54
C VAL A 22 -3.36 3.74 4.02
N PHE A 23 -3.20 2.47 4.36
CA PHE A 23 -3.27 2.02 5.74
C PHE A 23 -2.19 2.67 6.62
N ILE A 24 -0.93 2.67 6.17
CA ILE A 24 0.17 3.33 6.89
C ILE A 24 -0.09 4.82 7.04
N PHE A 25 -0.61 5.50 6.01
CA PHE A 25 -0.96 6.92 6.10
C PHE A 25 -1.98 7.21 7.21
N PHE A 26 -3.03 6.39 7.35
CA PHE A 26 -3.97 6.55 8.48
C PHE A 26 -3.31 6.25 9.82
N MET A 27 -2.51 5.18 9.91
CA MET A 27 -1.80 4.84 11.15
C MET A 27 -0.86 5.97 11.60
N GLU A 28 -0.15 6.61 10.67
CA GLU A 28 0.70 7.77 10.94
C GLU A 28 -0.13 8.98 11.38
N THR A 29 -1.25 9.25 10.68
CA THR A 29 -2.16 10.36 11.00
C THR A 29 -2.72 10.25 12.42
N PHE A 30 -3.01 9.02 12.88
CA PHE A 30 -3.52 8.76 14.23
C PHE A 30 -2.44 8.46 15.26
N ASN A 31 -1.15 8.57 14.90
CA ASN A 31 -0.01 8.20 15.74
C ASN A 31 -0.15 6.78 16.35
N ALA A 32 -0.68 5.85 15.55
CA ALA A 32 -1.02 4.49 15.96
C ALA A 32 -0.05 3.44 15.39
N VAL A 33 0.98 3.85 14.65
CA VAL A 33 1.97 2.93 14.07
C VAL A 33 2.62 2.11 15.19
N PRO A 34 2.52 0.77 15.18
CA PRO A 34 3.15 -0.05 16.20
C PRO A 34 4.67 0.14 16.17
N PRO A 35 5.34 0.36 17.32
CA PRO A 35 6.79 0.41 17.41
C PRO A 35 7.39 -1.00 17.35
N SER A 36 6.98 -1.79 16.35
CA SER A 36 7.35 -3.21 16.18
C SER A 36 7.97 -3.43 14.81
N ILE A 37 9.26 -3.77 14.80
CA ILE A 37 9.97 -4.14 13.58
C ILE A 37 9.34 -5.38 12.92
N SER A 38 8.79 -6.31 13.71
CA SER A 38 8.11 -7.50 13.21
C SER A 38 6.87 -7.14 12.39
N TRP A 39 6.10 -6.14 12.85
CA TRP A 39 4.95 -5.63 12.11
C TRP A 39 5.38 -4.95 10.81
N GLN A 40 6.42 -4.12 10.86
CA GLN A 40 6.94 -3.45 9.67
C GLN A 40 7.51 -4.44 8.65
N ASN A 41 8.18 -5.51 9.10
CA ASN A 41 8.64 -6.62 8.25
C ASN A 41 7.48 -7.36 7.58
N LEU A 42 6.39 -7.59 8.31
CA LEU A 42 5.18 -8.20 7.73
C LEU A 42 4.59 -7.30 6.63
N PHE A 43 4.51 -6.00 6.87
CA PHE A 43 4.05 -5.05 5.86
C PHE A 43 5.01 -4.92 4.67
N ALA A 44 6.33 -4.97 4.90
CA ALA A 44 7.33 -5.02 3.84
C ALA A 44 7.13 -6.25 2.94
N LEU A 45 6.82 -7.41 3.53
CA LEU A 45 6.62 -8.67 2.82
C LEU A 45 5.29 -8.70 2.04
N LEU A 46 4.19 -8.29 2.69
CA LEU A 46 2.84 -8.45 2.13
C LEU A 46 2.42 -7.32 1.20
N THR A 47 2.90 -6.10 1.45
CA THR A 47 2.44 -4.90 0.73
C THR A 47 3.57 -4.14 0.05
N GLY A 48 4.83 -4.40 0.39
CA GLY A 48 5.96 -3.63 -0.15
C GLY A 48 6.01 -2.16 0.28
N VAL A 49 5.16 -1.73 1.23
CA VAL A 49 5.11 -0.33 1.71
C VAL A 49 6.38 0.08 2.46
N TYR A 50 7.09 -0.91 3.03
CA TYR A 50 8.41 -0.75 3.66
C TYR A 50 9.50 -1.47 2.86
N LYS A 51 10.73 -1.00 3.01
CA LYS A 51 11.93 -1.65 2.50
C LYS A 51 12.53 -2.54 3.59
N PHE A 52 13.04 -3.71 3.24
CA PHE A 52 13.85 -4.57 4.14
C PHE A 52 15.25 -4.01 4.44
N THR A 53 15.41 -2.68 4.41
CA THR A 53 16.66 -1.99 4.68
C THR A 53 16.46 -1.10 5.89
N ASN A 54 17.17 -1.41 6.98
CA ASN A 54 17.23 -0.55 8.15
C ASN A 54 18.19 0.59 7.87
N THR A 55 17.82 1.79 8.29
CA THR A 55 18.74 2.94 8.28
C THR A 55 19.59 2.85 9.54
N ILE A 56 20.83 2.39 9.38
CA ILE A 56 21.82 2.39 10.46
C ILE A 56 22.55 3.73 10.41
N ASP A 57 22.62 4.43 11.54
CA ASP A 57 23.52 5.58 11.68
C ASP A 57 24.97 5.09 11.52
N PRO A 58 25.70 5.51 10.46
CA PRO A 58 27.03 4.98 10.17
C PRO A 58 28.08 5.42 11.20
N ASP A 59 27.87 6.54 11.88
CA ASP A 59 28.82 7.14 12.82
C ASP A 59 28.65 6.54 14.22
N GLN A 60 27.41 6.25 14.62
CA GLN A 60 27.09 5.77 15.95
C GLN A 60 26.73 4.27 15.99
N ARG A 61 26.54 3.62 14.83
CA ARG A 61 26.02 2.26 14.69
C ARG A 61 24.71 2.04 15.43
N ILE A 62 23.91 3.08 15.57
CA ILE A 62 22.60 3.02 16.21
C ILE A 62 21.57 2.69 15.12
N ASP A 63 20.78 1.65 15.34
CA ASP A 63 19.56 1.42 14.58
C ASP A 63 18.55 2.48 15.01
N LEU A 64 18.24 3.43 14.10
CA LEU A 64 17.33 4.54 14.35
C LEU A 64 15.88 4.09 14.58
N GLY A 65 15.60 2.79 14.43
CA GLY A 65 14.32 2.19 14.73
C GLY A 65 13.38 2.27 13.54
N GLY A 66 13.19 1.13 12.89
CA GLY A 66 12.17 0.94 11.86
C GLY A 66 12.71 0.86 10.43
N LEU A 67 11.85 0.36 9.55
CA LEU A 67 12.09 0.21 8.13
C LEU A 67 11.80 1.50 7.38
N GLU A 68 12.61 1.79 6.37
CA GLU A 68 12.35 2.91 5.47
C GLU A 68 11.09 2.64 4.62
N LYS A 69 10.22 3.65 4.45
CA LYS A 69 9.07 3.55 3.53
C LYS A 69 9.54 3.55 2.07
N THR A 70 8.86 2.77 1.23
CA THR A 70 9.21 2.64 -0.20
C THR A 70 8.81 3.87 -1.03
N ASN A 71 7.73 4.58 -0.65
CA ASN A 71 7.29 5.87 -1.21
C ASN A 71 7.20 5.95 -2.76
N TYR A 72 6.63 4.94 -3.43
CA TYR A 72 6.33 5.02 -4.87
C TYR A 72 5.21 6.01 -5.23
N TYR A 73 4.21 6.16 -4.35
CA TYR A 73 3.07 7.07 -4.54
C TYR A 73 2.78 7.88 -3.28
N LEU A 74 2.23 9.09 -3.48
CA LEU A 74 1.54 9.79 -2.39
C LEU A 74 0.34 8.95 -1.93
N PRO A 75 0.10 8.82 -0.61
CA PRO A 75 -1.01 8.02 -0.09
C PRO A 75 -2.38 8.41 -0.64
N ILE A 76 -2.58 9.70 -0.93
CA ILE A 76 -3.83 10.19 -1.51
C ILE A 76 -4.13 9.60 -2.89
N PHE A 77 -3.11 9.36 -3.72
CA PHE A 77 -3.30 8.71 -5.02
C PHE A 77 -3.64 7.23 -4.88
N SER A 78 -3.00 6.54 -3.93
CA SER A 78 -3.38 5.16 -3.58
C SER A 78 -4.83 5.08 -3.09
N LEU A 79 -5.28 6.08 -2.31
CA LEU A 79 -6.67 6.16 -1.85
C LEU A 79 -7.64 6.37 -3.03
N LEU A 80 -7.30 7.28 -3.96
CA LEU A 80 -8.12 7.52 -5.15
C LEU A 80 -8.26 6.26 -6.01
N ILE A 81 -7.18 5.46 -6.17
CA ILE A 81 -7.25 4.17 -6.89
C ILE A 81 -8.28 3.24 -6.23
N TRP A 82 -8.26 3.12 -4.91
CA TRP A 82 -9.23 2.29 -4.18
C TRP A 82 -10.67 2.81 -4.28
N ILE A 83 -10.86 4.14 -4.24
CA ILE A 83 -12.17 4.76 -4.46
C ILE A 83 -12.69 4.45 -5.86
N ILE A 84 -11.84 4.58 -6.89
CA ILE A 84 -12.21 4.26 -8.28
C ILE A 84 -12.60 2.78 -8.41
N ILE A 85 -11.82 1.87 -7.83
CA ILE A 85 -12.14 0.43 -7.84
C ILE A 85 -13.50 0.17 -7.18
N ALA A 86 -13.75 0.77 -6.01
CA ALA A 86 -15.03 0.62 -5.31
C ALA A 86 -16.22 1.13 -6.14
N VAL A 87 -16.10 2.30 -6.76
CA VAL A 87 -17.13 2.88 -7.64
C VAL A 87 -17.37 2.00 -8.86
N LEU A 88 -16.32 1.50 -9.51
CA LEU A 88 -16.45 0.62 -10.67
C LEU A 88 -17.16 -0.68 -10.30
N LEU A 89 -16.81 -1.29 -9.16
CA LEU A 89 -17.47 -2.49 -8.66
C LEU A 89 -18.95 -2.24 -8.34
N LEU A 90 -19.28 -1.08 -7.75
CA LEU A 90 -20.65 -0.67 -7.48
C LEU A 90 -21.47 -0.56 -8.78
N VAL A 91 -20.95 0.17 -9.77
CA VAL A 91 -21.63 0.35 -11.07
C VAL A 91 -21.81 -0.99 -11.78
N LEU A 92 -20.79 -1.85 -11.80
CA LEU A 92 -20.87 -3.19 -12.36
C LEU A 92 -21.90 -4.06 -11.64
N GLY A 93 -21.95 -3.96 -10.31
CA GLY A 93 -22.95 -4.63 -9.48
C GLY A 93 -24.37 -4.22 -9.85
N ILE A 94 -24.63 -2.90 -9.89
CA ILE A 94 -25.94 -2.34 -10.27
C ILE A 94 -26.33 -2.78 -11.69
N TYR A 95 -25.39 -2.70 -12.64
CA TYR A 95 -25.64 -3.09 -14.03
C TYR A 95 -26.00 -4.58 -14.16
N LYS A 96 -25.29 -5.47 -13.44
CA LYS A 96 -25.59 -6.90 -13.42
C LYS A 96 -26.96 -7.21 -12.80
N LEU A 97 -27.32 -6.50 -11.72
CA LEU A 97 -28.64 -6.68 -11.09
C LEU A 97 -29.77 -6.25 -12.02
N LYS A 98 -29.64 -5.10 -12.70
CA LYS A 98 -30.63 -4.62 -13.67
C LYS A 98 -30.87 -5.62 -14.81
N LYS A 99 -29.84 -6.30 -15.31
CA LYS A 99 -29.99 -7.34 -16.34
C LYS A 99 -30.78 -8.56 -15.87
N ARG A 100 -30.70 -8.91 -14.59
CA ARG A 100 -31.41 -10.05 -14.02
C ARG A 100 -32.91 -9.81 -13.97
N GLU A 101 -33.35 -8.59 -13.69
CA GLU A 101 -34.78 -8.23 -13.63
C GLU A 101 -35.46 -8.21 -15.01
N ILE A 102 -34.71 -7.94 -16.09
CA ILE A 102 -35.25 -7.89 -17.47
C ILE A 102 -35.37 -9.29 -18.09
N SER A 103 -34.70 -10.30 -17.51
CA SER A 103 -34.64 -11.68 -18.01
C SER A 103 -35.64 -12.63 -17.33
N ILE A 104 -36.55 -12.12 -16.49
CA ILE A 104 -37.67 -12.87 -15.92
C ILE A 104 -38.92 -12.57 -16.74
#